data_AF-A0A812LWJ4-F1
#
_entry.id   AF-A0A812LWJ4-F1
#
_cell.length_a   1.000
_cell.length_b   1.000
_cell.length_c   1.000
_cell.angle_alpha   90.00
_cell.angle_beta   90.00
_cell.angle_gamma   90.00
#
_symmetry.space_group_name_H-M   'P 1'
#
loop_
_entity.id
_entity.type
_entity.pdbx_description
1 polymer ?
#
loop_
_entity_poly.entity_id
_entity_poly.type
_entity_poly.pdbx_seq_one_letter_code
_entity_poly.pdbx_strand_id
1 'polypeptide(L)'
;FVNHYVGIADSPNCTLGATGDHVAAIEVTKLIGQDEELLVDYGLEHCLRNQVPHPRAPAWARDFAAMARLQAVSEQISQLQE
;
A
#
# COMPACT_ATOMS: atom_id res chain seq x y z
N PHE A 1 -13.06 9.04 4.55
CA PHE A 1 -12.10 8.67 3.49
C PHE A 1 -10.93 7.96 4.16
N VAL A 2 -10.35 6.95 3.54
CA VAL A 2 -9.22 6.16 4.09
C VAL A 2 -8.02 6.37 3.20
N ASN A 3 -6.87 6.65 3.81
CA ASN A 3 -5.67 7.07 3.10
C ASN A 3 -4.82 5.88 2.63
N HIS A 4 -3.99 6.17 1.63
CA HIS A 4 -2.94 5.26 1.23
C HIS A 4 -1.81 5.28 2.27
N TYR A 5 -1.22 4.12 2.58
CA TYR A 5 -0.21 4.02 3.63
C TYR A 5 1.14 4.67 3.27
N VAL A 6 1.53 4.68 1.99
CA VAL A 6 2.86 5.14 1.59
C VAL A 6 3.01 6.64 1.83
N GLY A 7 4.08 7.02 2.53
CA GLY A 7 4.34 8.39 2.98
C GLY A 7 3.79 8.70 4.38
N ILE A 8 3.05 7.77 5.00
CA ILE A 8 2.51 7.88 6.36
C ILE A 8 3.08 6.78 7.26
N ALA A 9 3.16 5.54 6.76
CA ALA A 9 3.64 4.38 7.52
C ALA A 9 4.43 3.41 6.64
N ASP A 10 5.18 2.49 7.28
CA ASP A 10 5.96 1.45 6.60
C ASP A 10 5.09 0.36 5.95
N SER A 11 3.90 0.12 6.51
CA SER A 11 2.96 -0.89 6.02
C SER A 11 1.50 -0.48 6.30
N PRO A 12 0.54 -0.88 5.46
CA PRO A 12 -0.88 -0.65 5.73
C PRO A 12 -1.31 -1.41 7.00
N ASN A 13 -2.26 -0.86 7.73
CA ASN A 13 -2.89 -1.52 8.88
C ASN A 13 -4.28 -2.09 8.55
N CYS A 14 -4.72 -1.90 7.31
CA CYS A 14 -5.96 -2.41 6.78
C CYS A 14 -5.79 -2.95 5.36
N THR A 15 -6.67 -3.86 4.96
CA THR A 15 -6.83 -4.37 3.59
C THR A 15 -8.25 -4.15 3.09
N LEU A 16 -8.45 -4.23 1.77
CA LEU A 16 -9.78 -4.21 1.16
C LEU A 16 -10.27 -5.65 0.95
N GLY A 17 -11.23 -6.09 1.76
CA GLY A 17 -11.85 -7.41 1.68
C GLY A 17 -13.17 -7.38 0.88
N ALA A 18 -13.49 -8.46 0.17
CA ALA A 18 -14.75 -8.58 -0.56
C ALA A 18 -15.87 -9.07 0.39
N THR A 19 -16.98 -8.35 0.46
CA THR A 19 -18.12 -8.70 1.34
C THR A 19 -19.39 -9.10 0.58
N GLY A 20 -19.37 -8.96 -0.75
CA GLY A 20 -20.48 -9.31 -1.64
C GLY A 20 -20.24 -8.77 -3.05
N ASP A 21 -21.27 -8.84 -3.90
CA ASP A 21 -21.18 -8.33 -5.28
C ASP A 21 -20.97 -6.81 -5.29
N HIS A 22 -19.82 -6.41 -5.83
CA HIS A 22 -19.42 -5.00 -6.01
C HIS A 22 -19.24 -4.18 -4.72
N VAL A 23 -19.13 -4.83 -3.56
CA VAL A 23 -18.86 -4.16 -2.27
C VAL A 23 -17.59 -4.68 -1.64
N ALA A 24 -16.71 -3.74 -1.28
CA ALA A 24 -15.52 -4.01 -0.48
C ALA A 24 -15.67 -3.40 0.92
N ALA A 25 -15.16 -4.10 1.93
CA ALA A 25 -15.00 -3.60 3.28
C ALA A 25 -13.53 -3.35 3.58
N ILE A 26 -13.28 -2.50 4.57
CA ILE A 26 -11.95 -2.29 5.12
C ILE A 26 -11.79 -3.26 6.28
N GLU A 27 -10.83 -4.16 6.14
CA GLU A 27 -10.53 -5.20 7.11
C GLU A 27 -9.22 -4.85 7.81
N VAL A 28 -9.26 -4.82 9.14
CA VAL A 28 -8.11 -4.51 9.98
C VAL A 28 -7.17 -5.72 10.01
N THR A 29 -5.89 -5.51 9.71
CA THR A 29 -4.88 -6.59 9.65
C THR A 29 -4.01 -6.71 10.90
N LYS A 30 -4.03 -5.69 11.77
CA LYS A 30 -3.30 -5.66 13.05
C LYS A 30 -4.06 -4.82 14.07
N LEU A 31 -3.74 -4.95 15.37
CA LEU A 31 -4.37 -4.12 16.41
C LEU A 31 -4.19 -2.63 16.09
N ILE A 32 -5.28 -1.87 16.17
CA ILE A 32 -5.31 -0.42 15.89
C ILE A 32 -5.58 0.30 17.20
N GLY A 33 -4.72 1.27 17.51
CA GLY A 33 -4.86 2.13 18.68
C GLY A 33 -6.06 3.07 18.57
N GLN A 34 -6.47 3.64 19.71
CA GLN A 34 -7.39 4.76 19.68
C GLN A 34 -6.75 5.93 18.93
N ASP A 35 -7.51 6.54 18.01
CA ASP A 35 -7.08 7.65 17.14
C ASP A 35 -5.99 7.30 16.10
N GLU A 36 -5.60 6.03 15.97
CA GLU A 36 -4.72 5.60 14.90
C GLU A 36 -5.45 5.65 13.54
N GLU A 37 -4.79 6.21 12.54
CA GLU A 37 -5.36 6.34 11.20
C GLU A 37 -5.44 4.98 10.48
N LEU A 38 -6.57 4.72 9.82
CA LEU A 38 -6.72 3.56 8.95
C LEU A 38 -6.00 3.80 7.62
N LEU A 39 -5.10 2.91 7.26
CA LEU A 39 -4.24 3.02 6.09
C LEU A 39 -4.31 1.74 5.26
N VAL A 40 -4.54 1.89 3.95
CA VAL A 40 -4.67 0.79 2.98
C VAL A 40 -3.66 0.90 1.85
N ASP A 41 -3.41 -0.20 1.14
CA ASP A 41 -2.91 -0.11 -0.23
C ASP A 41 -4.09 0.15 -1.19
N TYR A 42 -3.95 1.15 -2.07
CA TYR A 42 -4.89 1.41 -3.17
C TYR A 42 -4.79 0.39 -4.31
N GLY A 43 -3.92 -0.61 -4.19
CA GLY A 43 -3.59 -1.59 -5.24
C GLY A 43 -2.34 -1.20 -6.04
N LEU A 44 -1.56 -0.25 -5.53
CA LEU A 44 -0.36 0.23 -6.21
C LEU A 44 0.77 -0.79 -6.17
N GLU A 45 0.88 -1.59 -5.11
CA GLU A 45 1.87 -2.67 -5.05
C GLU A 45 1.63 -3.69 -6.18
N HIS A 46 0.36 -4.09 -6.37
CA HIS A 46 -0.02 -4.98 -7.47
C HIS A 46 0.33 -4.37 -8.83
N CYS A 47 -0.02 -3.10 -9.05
CA CYS A 47 0.26 -2.41 -10.30
C CYS A 47 1.77 -2.34 -10.60
N LEU A 48 2.58 -1.94 -9.61
CA LEU A 48 4.04 -1.83 -9.74
C LEU A 48 4.69 -3.19 -10.01
N ARG A 49 4.29 -4.22 -9.25
CA ARG A 49 4.82 -5.58 -9.41
C ARG A 49 4.54 -6.14 -10.81
N ASN A 50 3.34 -5.89 -11.35
CA ASN A 50 2.93 -6.40 -12.66
C ASN A 50 3.23 -5.44 -13.82
N GLN A 51 3.87 -4.30 -13.56
CA GLN A 51 4.19 -3.26 -14.56
C GLN A 51 2.94 -2.77 -15.32
N VAL A 52 1.80 -2.67 -14.63
CA VAL A 52 0.54 -2.17 -15.19
C VAL A 52 0.19 -0.80 -14.62
N PRO A 53 -0.38 0.11 -15.42
CA PRO A 53 -0.80 1.41 -14.92
C PRO A 53 -2.01 1.26 -13.98
N HIS A 54 -2.00 2.00 -12.86
CA HIS A 54 -3.18 2.09 -12.01
C HIS A 54 -4.21 3.04 -12.64
N PRO A 55 -5.49 2.63 -12.82
CA PRO A 55 -6.45 3.37 -13.63
C PRO A 55 -6.90 4.72 -13.02
N ARG A 56 -6.86 4.84 -11.69
CA ARG A 56 -7.46 5.98 -10.96
C ARG A 56 -6.63 6.53 -9.80
N ALA A 57 -5.39 6.07 -9.64
CA ALA A 57 -4.58 6.49 -8.49
C ALA A 57 -4.07 7.91 -8.74
N PRO A 58 -4.09 8.80 -7.75
CA PRO A 58 -3.52 10.13 -7.90
C PRO A 58 -2.00 10.04 -8.12
N ALA A 59 -1.44 11.04 -8.80
CA ALA A 59 -0.02 11.04 -9.17
C ALA A 59 0.90 10.88 -7.96
N TRP A 60 0.64 11.63 -6.89
CA TRP A 60 1.43 11.54 -5.65
C TRP A 60 1.52 10.11 -5.12
N ALA A 61 0.40 9.37 -5.07
CA ALA A 61 0.37 8.02 -4.50
C ALA A 61 1.20 7.06 -5.35
N ARG A 62 1.13 7.19 -6.68
CA ARG A 62 1.94 6.39 -7.62
C ARG A 62 3.43 6.67 -7.44
N ASP A 63 3.81 7.95 -7.35
CA ASP A 63 5.21 8.36 -7.22
C ASP A 63 5.79 7.85 -5.90
N PHE A 64 5.06 8.02 -4.80
CA PHE A 64 5.44 7.50 -3.49
C PHE A 64 5.57 5.98 -3.48
N ALA A 65 4.60 5.25 -4.04
CA ALA A 65 4.66 3.79 -4.11
C ALA A 65 5.85 3.30 -4.96
N ALA A 66 6.17 3.99 -6.06
CA ALA A 66 7.33 3.67 -6.88
C ALA A 66 8.65 3.88 -6.11
N MET A 67 8.78 5.00 -5.37
CA MET A 67 9.94 5.26 -4.52
C MET A 67 10.09 4.21 -3.41
N ALA A 68 9.00 3.86 -2.72
CA ALA A 68 9.01 2.83 -1.70
C ALA A 68 9.47 1.47 -2.26
N ARG A 69 9.03 1.12 -3.48
CA ARG A 69 9.48 -0.10 -4.15
C ARG A 69 10.97 -0.07 -4.50
N LEU A 70 11.47 1.06 -5.00
CA LEU A 70 12.90 1.24 -5.28
C LEU A 70 13.75 1.08 -4.02
N GLN A 71 13.31 1.67 -2.90
CA GLN A 71 13.99 1.54 -1.62
C GLN A 71 14.02 0.07 -1.15
N ALA A 72 12.88 -0.62 -1.20
CA ALA A 72 12.80 -2.04 -0.82
C ALA A 72 13.71 -2.93 -1.69
N VAL A 73 13.82 -2.66 -3.00
CA VAL A 73 14.76 -3.38 -3.88
C VAL A 73 16.20 -3.05 -3.52
N SER A 74 16.51 -1.78 -3.22
CA SER A 74 17.85 -1.37 -2.79
C SER A 74 18.28 -2.09 -1.51
N GLU A 75 17.41 -2.16 -0.51
CA GLU A 75 17.65 -2.87 0.75
C GLU A 75 17.89 -4.37 0.53
N GLN A 76 17.10 -5.00 -0.35
CA GLN A 76 17.29 -6.40 -0.73
C GLN A 76 18.64 -6.65 -1.40
N ILE A 77 19.09 -5.74 -2.27
CA ILE A 77 20.41 -5.84 -2.92
C ILE A 77 21.53 -5.71 -1.88
N SER A 78 21.42 -4.75 -0.96
CA SER A 78 22.40 -4.57 0.11
C SER A 78 22.55 -5.82 0.98
N GLN A 79 21.44 -6.46 1.35
CA GLN A 79 21.46 -7.71 2.13
C GLN A 79 22.09 -8.90 1.41
N LEU A 80 22.11 -8.90 0.08
CA LEU A 80 22.74 -9.96 -0.73
C LEU A 80 24.25 -9.74 -0.92
N GLN A 81 24.76 -8.55 -0.59
CA GLN A 81 26.18 -8.21 -0.70
C GLN A 81 26.95 -8.42 0.61
N GLU A 82 26.25 -8.73 1.71
CA GLU A 82 26.78 -9.15 3.01
C GLU A 82 26.99 -10.67 3.09
#